data_AF-A0A7C7HGU7-F1
#
_entry.id   AF-A0A7C7HGU7-F1
#
_cell.length_a   1.000
_cell.length_b   1.000
_cell.length_c   1.000
_cell.angle_alpha   90.00
_cell.angle_beta   90.00
_cell.angle_gamma   90.00
#
_symmetry.space_group_name_H-M   'P 1'
#
loop_
_entity.id
_entity.type
_entity.pdbx_description
1 polymer ?
#
loop_
_entity_poly.entity_id
_entity_poly.type
_entity_poly.pdbx_seq_one_letter_code
_entity_poly.pdbx_strand_id
1 'polypeptide(L)'
;MNPALIEFPDLLESERLVVRSPKPRDDEELHTAICETFDDLNTWMPWAEELPDISKTRKFVKNKHSAFLGRKDLVFLLSLKGTKIRDRGIGVGRSFRTKGILLNQR
;
A
#
# COMPACT_ATOMS: atom_id res chain seq x y z
N MET A 1 15.99 22.20 8.51
CA MET A 1 14.52 22.16 8.63
C MET A 1 14.14 20.74 9.09
N ASN A 2 13.32 20.58 10.13
CA ASN A 2 12.89 19.24 10.58
C ASN A 2 11.71 18.78 9.71
N PRO A 3 11.87 17.78 8.83
CA PRO A 3 10.81 17.35 7.92
C PRO A 3 9.59 16.78 8.65
N ALA A 4 9.74 16.29 9.89
CA ALA A 4 8.64 15.80 10.71
C ALA A 4 7.66 16.91 11.15
N LEU A 5 8.06 18.19 11.06
CA LEU A 5 7.20 19.33 11.39
C LEU A 5 6.36 19.82 10.21
N ILE A 6 6.51 19.21 9.02
CA ILE A 6 5.69 19.53 7.86
C ILE A 6 4.31 18.88 8.07
N GLU A 7 3.28 19.72 8.18
CA GLU A 7 1.90 19.26 8.17
C GLU A 7 1.54 18.74 6.78
N PHE A 8 1.44 17.41 6.67
CA PHE A 8 1.02 16.74 5.45
C PHE A 8 -0.15 15.82 5.79
N PRO A 9 -1.24 15.82 4.99
CA PRO A 9 -2.42 15.02 5.27
C PRO A 9 -2.15 13.53 5.14
N ASP A 10 -2.52 12.77 6.17
CA ASP A 10 -2.34 11.31 6.18
C ASP A 10 -3.48 10.57 5.47
N LEU A 11 -4.54 11.30 5.11
CA LEU A 11 -5.74 10.83 4.43
C LEU A 11 -6.13 11.86 3.37
N LEU A 12 -6.27 11.39 2.14
CA LEU A 12 -6.76 12.15 0.99
C LEU A 12 -7.94 11.38 0.40
N GLU A 13 -9.03 12.09 0.22
CA GLU A 13 -10.27 11.52 -0.27
C GLU A 13 -10.70 12.21 -1.55
N SER A 14 -11.05 11.43 -2.57
CA SER A 14 -11.73 11.90 -3.76
C SER A 14 -13.14 11.33 -3.85
N GLU A 15 -13.82 11.62 -4.95
CA GLU A 15 -15.15 11.06 -5.25
C GLU A 15 -15.12 9.52 -5.32
N ARG A 16 -14.04 8.94 -5.84
CA ARG A 16 -13.92 7.49 -6.12
C ARG A 16 -12.76 6.80 -5.42
N LEU A 17 -11.87 7.53 -4.76
CA LEU A 17 -10.67 6.97 -4.16
C LEU A 17 -10.48 7.43 -2.72
N VAL A 18 -9.93 6.56 -1.90
CA VAL A 18 -9.32 6.87 -0.61
C VAL A 18 -7.83 6.59 -0.74
N VAL A 19 -7.01 7.58 -0.41
CA VAL A 19 -5.56 7.47 -0.38
C VAL A 19 -5.13 7.74 1.04
N ARG A 20 -4.42 6.82 1.67
CA ARG A 20 -4.04 6.96 3.08
C ARG A 20 -2.67 6.36 3.38
N SER A 21 -2.09 6.76 4.50
CA SER A 21 -0.87 6.13 5.00
C SER A 21 -1.09 4.66 5.40
N PRO A 22 -0.07 3.80 5.23
CA PRO A 22 -0.10 2.42 5.69
C PRO A 22 -0.17 2.37 7.21
N LYS A 23 -0.95 1.44 7.73
CA LYS A 23 -1.12 1.14 9.16
C LYS A 23 -0.66 -0.29 9.44
N PRO A 24 -0.17 -0.61 10.65
CA PRO A 24 0.33 -1.94 10.99
C PRO A 24 -0.63 -3.13 10.83
N ARG A 25 -1.92 -2.90 10.53
CA ARG A 25 -2.96 -3.93 10.34
C ARG A 25 -3.34 -4.15 8.87
N ASP A 26 -2.67 -3.47 7.96
CA ASP A 26 -2.93 -3.58 6.53
C ASP A 26 -2.10 -4.68 5.86
N ASP A 27 -1.31 -5.42 6.63
CA ASP A 27 -0.37 -6.42 6.13
C ASP A 27 -1.05 -7.59 5.44
N GLU A 28 -2.12 -8.13 6.03
CA GLU A 28 -2.88 -9.26 5.45
C GLU A 28 -3.59 -8.86 4.15
N GLU A 29 -4.18 -7.67 4.15
CA GLU A 29 -4.91 -7.14 3.01
C GLU A 29 -3.96 -6.79 1.86
N LEU A 30 -2.85 -6.11 2.17
CA LEU A 30 -1.83 -5.79 1.18
C LEU A 30 -1.21 -7.07 0.61
N HIS A 31 -0.98 -8.09 1.44
CA HIS A 31 -0.47 -9.37 0.97
C HIS A 31 -1.44 -10.06 0.01
N THR A 32 -2.73 -10.09 0.36
CA THR A 32 -3.78 -10.64 -0.51
C THR A 32 -3.81 -9.91 -1.86
N ALA A 33 -3.76 -8.58 -1.85
CA ALA A 33 -3.69 -7.75 -3.05
C ALA A 33 -2.50 -8.09 -3.94
N ILE A 34 -1.32 -8.27 -3.33
CA ILE A 34 -0.10 -8.62 -4.04
C ILE A 34 -0.27 -10.01 -4.67
N CYS A 35 -0.76 -11.00 -3.93
CA CYS A 35 -1.01 -12.35 -4.44
C CYS A 35 -1.98 -12.36 -5.62
N GLU A 36 -3.09 -11.60 -5.54
CA GLU A 36 -4.08 -11.52 -6.62
C GLU A 36 -3.55 -10.85 -7.89
N THR A 37 -2.56 -9.96 -7.77
CA THR A 37 -2.04 -9.17 -8.89
C THR A 37 -0.65 -9.58 -9.35
N PHE A 38 0.00 -10.52 -8.65
CA PHE A 38 1.40 -10.87 -8.86
C PHE A 38 1.68 -11.38 -10.27
N ASP A 39 0.85 -12.29 -10.79
CA ASP A 39 1.05 -12.90 -12.11
C ASP A 39 1.01 -11.85 -13.22
N ASP A 40 0.05 -10.93 -13.13
CA ASP A 40 -0.06 -9.78 -14.02
C ASP A 40 1.12 -8.83 -13.83
N LEU A 41 1.52 -8.57 -12.58
CA LEU A 41 2.55 -7.60 -12.24
C LEU A 41 3.95 -8.05 -12.69
N ASN A 42 4.30 -9.31 -12.45
CA ASN A 42 5.59 -9.92 -12.78
C ASN A 42 5.86 -9.85 -14.28
N THR A 43 4.82 -9.94 -15.11
CA THR A 43 4.90 -9.77 -16.57
C THR A 43 5.44 -8.40 -16.98
N TRP A 44 5.10 -7.34 -16.25
CA TRP A 44 5.47 -5.95 -16.58
C TRP A 44 6.63 -5.41 -15.75
N MET A 45 6.93 -6.05 -14.62
CA MET A 45 7.88 -5.57 -13.62
C MET A 45 8.92 -6.65 -13.37
N PRO A 46 10.06 -6.63 -14.10
CA PRO A 46 11.09 -7.66 -14.00
C PRO A 46 11.77 -7.71 -12.63
N TRP A 47 11.54 -6.73 -11.75
CA TRP A 47 12.00 -6.74 -10.36
C TRP A 47 11.03 -7.45 -9.40
N ALA A 48 9.83 -7.83 -9.86
CA ALA A 48 8.82 -8.54 -9.09
C ALA A 48 8.98 -10.07 -9.27
N GLU A 49 10.21 -10.57 -9.10
CA GLU A 49 10.59 -11.95 -9.40
C GLU A 49 9.95 -12.97 -8.45
N GLU A 50 9.74 -12.59 -7.18
CA GLU A 50 9.22 -13.47 -6.14
C GLU A 50 8.01 -12.89 -5.43
N LEU A 51 7.01 -13.74 -5.18
CA LEU A 51 5.88 -13.41 -4.33
C LEU A 51 6.36 -13.26 -2.87
N PRO A 52 6.17 -12.10 -2.23
CA PRO A 52 6.59 -11.91 -0.86
C PRO A 52 5.73 -12.74 0.10
N ASP A 53 6.38 -13.33 1.11
CA ASP A 53 5.68 -13.95 2.23
C ASP A 53 4.95 -12.90 3.10
N ILE A 54 3.95 -13.33 3.87
CA ILE A 54 3.19 -12.47 4.79
C ILE A 54 4.11 -11.81 5.83
N SER A 55 5.15 -12.51 6.30
CA SER A 55 6.13 -11.95 7.24
C SER A 55 6.93 -10.80 6.62
N LYS A 56 7.34 -10.94 5.36
CA LYS A 56 8.03 -9.87 4.60
C LYS A 56 7.08 -8.68 4.40
N THR A 57 5.82 -8.93 4.05
CA THR A 57 4.81 -7.89 3.87
C THR A 57 4.53 -7.13 5.16
N ARG A 58 4.41 -7.84 6.29
CA ARG A 58 4.26 -7.21 7.62
C ARG A 58 5.44 -6.32 7.98
N LYS A 59 6.67 -6.80 7.76
CA LYS A 59 7.88 -6.01 8.00
C LYS A 59 7.90 -4.76 7.12
N PHE A 60 7.52 -4.89 5.85
CA PHE A 60 7.40 -3.79 4.91
C PHE A 60 6.40 -2.74 5.41
N VAL A 61 5.17 -3.13 5.75
CA VAL A 61 4.13 -2.21 6.25
C VAL A 61 4.59 -1.47 7.50
N LYS A 62 5.20 -2.17 8.46
CA LYS A 62 5.74 -1.54 9.68
C LYS A 62 6.84 -0.53 9.36
N ASN A 63 7.81 -0.91 8.53
CA ASN A 63 8.92 -0.04 8.15
C ASN A 63 8.42 1.21 7.42
N LYS A 64 7.49 1.04 6.47
CA LYS A 64 6.90 2.16 5.72
C LYS A 64 6.04 3.06 6.60
N HIS A 65 5.30 2.51 7.56
CA HIS A 65 4.58 3.31 8.55
C HIS A 65 5.53 4.19 9.37
N SER A 66 6.63 3.63 9.89
CA SER A 66 7.64 4.42 10.61
C SER A 66 8.34 5.45 9.72
N ALA A 67 8.64 5.10 8.47
CA ALA A 67 9.26 6.02 7.52
C ALA A 67 8.32 7.18 7.13
N PHE A 68 7.01 6.90 7.06
CA PHE A 68 5.97 7.89 6.80
C PHE A 68 5.86 8.90 7.94
N LEU A 69 5.84 8.44 9.19
CA LEU A 69 5.85 9.32 10.38
C LEU A 69 7.12 10.19 10.43
N GLY A 70 8.26 9.61 10.05
CA GLY A 70 9.53 10.33 9.96
C GLY A 70 9.66 11.21 8.71
N ARG A 71 8.64 11.26 7.84
CA ARG A 71 8.65 11.96 6.53
C ARG A 71 9.88 11.64 5.68
N LYS A 72 10.39 10.41 5.79
CA LYS A 72 11.53 9.88 5.01
C LYS A 72 11.09 9.22 3.71
N ASP A 73 9.94 8.56 3.76
CA ASP A 73 9.34 7.86 2.63
C ASP A 73 7.81 7.95 2.74
N LEU A 74 7.16 8.43 1.69
CA LEU A 74 5.71 8.69 1.69
C LEU A 74 5.01 7.61 0.86
N VAL A 75 4.80 6.46 1.50
CA VAL A 75 4.00 5.37 0.93
C VAL A 75 2.54 5.61 1.24
N PHE A 76 1.69 5.44 0.24
CA PHE A 76 0.24 5.46 0.39
C PHE A 76 -0.38 4.17 -0.11
N LEU A 77 -1.45 3.76 0.57
CA LEU A 77 -2.36 2.72 0.12
C LEU A 77 -3.56 3.40 -0.54
N LEU A 78 -3.92 2.94 -1.74
CA LEU A 78 -5.05 3.45 -2.50
C LEU A 78 -6.17 2.41 -2.52
N SER A 79 -7.39 2.84 -2.25
CA SER A 79 -8.59 2.01 -2.35
C SER A 79 -9.72 2.73 -3.07
N LEU A 80 -10.58 1.97 -3.74
CA LEU A 80 -11.75 2.50 -4.45
C LEU A 80 -12.93 2.69 -3.50
N LYS A 81 -13.59 3.85 -3.59
CA LYS A 81 -14.88 4.12 -2.94
C LYS A 81 -16.00 3.50 -3.78
N GLY A 82 -16.92 2.79 -3.14
CA GLY A 82 -18.13 2.26 -3.78
C GLY A 82 -18.08 0.78 -4.16
N THR A 83 -16.90 0.14 -4.18
CA THR A 83 -16.83 -1.32 -4.03
C THR A 83 -17.21 -1.64 -2.59
N LYS A 84 -18.45 -2.11 -2.37
CA LYS A 84 -18.95 -2.57 -1.07
C LYS A 84 -18.17 -3.80 -0.61
N ILE A 85 -16.95 -3.60 -0.17
CA ILE A 85 -16.12 -4.57 0.54
C ILE A 85 -16.01 -3.99 1.95
N ARG A 86 -16.91 -4.48 2.81
CA ARG A 86 -17.11 -4.25 4.25
C ARG A 86 -16.28 -3.13 4.92
N ASP A 87 -16.99 -2.25 5.61
CA ASP A 87 -16.52 -1.19 6.54
C ASP A 87 -15.66 -1.64 7.75
N ARG A 88 -14.84 -2.69 7.63
CA ARG A 88 -13.76 -3.03 8.57
C ARG A 88 -12.69 -3.83 7.85
N GLY A 89 -11.53 -3.22 7.65
CA GLY A 89 -10.45 -3.80 6.86
C GLY A 89 -10.70 -3.42 5.41
N ILE A 90 -9.73 -2.76 4.82
CA ILE A 90 -9.87 -2.26 3.47
C ILE A 90 -9.89 -3.51 2.57
N GLY A 91 -10.49 -3.39 1.40
CA GLY A 91 -10.55 -4.47 0.44
C GLY A 91 -9.83 -4.01 -0.80
N VAL A 92 -8.55 -4.33 -0.94
CA VAL A 92 -7.94 -4.34 -2.26
C VAL A 92 -8.42 -5.60 -2.96
N GLY A 93 -9.51 -5.48 -3.71
CA GLY A 93 -10.09 -6.58 -4.45
C GLY A 93 -10.96 -6.08 -5.58
N ARG A 94 -10.46 -6.28 -6.80
CA ARG A 94 -11.09 -6.08 -8.13
C ARG A 94 -10.90 -4.70 -8.78
N SER A 95 -9.95 -4.74 -9.73
CA SER A 95 -9.90 -3.94 -10.94
C SER A 95 -9.51 -2.47 -10.79
N PHE A 96 -8.32 -2.20 -10.26
CA PHE A 96 -7.50 -1.13 -10.84
C PHE A 96 -6.06 -1.62 -10.94
N ARG A 97 -5.49 -1.44 -12.14
CA ARG A 97 -4.04 -1.43 -12.38
C ARG A 97 -3.37 -0.62 -11.28
N THR A 98 -2.87 -1.27 -10.24
CA THR A 98 -1.90 -0.71 -9.30
C THR A 98 -0.56 -0.61 -10.03
N LYS A 99 -0.51 0.27 -11.04
CA LYS A 99 0.74 0.81 -11.55
C LYS A 99 1.35 1.63 -10.42
N GLY A 100 2.20 0.98 -9.65
CA GLY A 100 3.07 1.60 -8.67
C GLY A 100 2.48 1.69 -7.26
N ILE A 101 2.56 0.61 -6.49
CA ILE A 101 3.18 0.63 -5.16
C ILE A 101 3.77 -0.76 -4.95
N LEU A 102 4.98 -0.96 -5.47
CA LEU A 102 5.92 -1.93 -4.92
C LEU A 102 7.27 -1.21 -4.97
N LEU A 103 7.42 -0.33 -3.97
CA LEU A 103 8.62 0.45 -3.75
C LEU A 103 9.74 -0.49 -3.32
N ASN A 104 10.66 -0.72 -4.26
CA ASN A 104 12.09 -0.96 -4.06
C ASN A 104 12.40 -1.77 -2.79
N GLN A 105 12.34 -3.10 -2.91
CA GLN A 105 12.96 -4.03 -1.97
C GLN A 105 14.48 -3.95 -2.16
N ARG A 106 15.11 -2.88 -1.66
CA ARG A 106 16.55 -2.80 -1.40
C ARG A 106 16.78 -2.42 0.05
#